data_AF-A0AAV3UQZ3-F1
#
_entry.id   AF-A0AAV3UQZ3-F1
#
_cell.length_a   1.000
_cell.length_b   1.000
_cell.length_c   1.000
_cell.angle_alpha   90.00
_cell.angle_beta   90.00
_cell.angle_gamma   90.00
#
_symmetry.space_group_name_H-M   'P 1'
#
loop_
_entity.id
_entity.type
_entity.pdbx_description
1 polymer ?
#
loop_
_entity_poly.entity_id
_entity_poly.type
_entity_poly.pdbx_seq_one_letter_code
_entity_poly.pdbx_strand_id
1 'polypeptide(L)'
;MTGGNEDASDSVTGAPIDFNRLDIIHERFATDERFAQIEVQPEFAPERLVCVYNPRLYLRSVQVARLEIVWFENGNFSIHYHEDHEDGTFDHRWDRHPSEITPHCR
;
A
#
# COMPACT_ATOMS: atom_id res chain seq x y z
N MET A 1 27.64 -8.48 16.27
CA MET A 1 26.34 -9.14 16.07
C MET A 1 25.28 -8.07 16.20
N THR A 2 24.90 -7.46 15.07
CA THR A 2 23.77 -6.52 14.90
C THR A 2 23.43 -6.69 13.42
N GLY A 3 22.43 -7.49 13.06
CA GLY A 3 21.01 -7.22 13.26
C GLY A 3 20.53 -6.69 11.92
N GLY A 4 20.08 -7.61 11.05
CA GLY A 4 19.90 -7.43 9.62
C GLY A 4 19.01 -6.26 9.23
N ASN A 5 19.50 -5.44 8.31
CA ASN A 5 18.69 -4.54 7.51
C ASN A 5 18.04 -5.36 6.39
N GLU A 6 17.10 -6.21 6.78
CA GLU A 6 16.29 -7.07 5.89
C GLU A 6 14.92 -6.42 5.70
N ASP A 7 14.89 -5.27 5.02
CA ASP A 7 13.67 -4.86 4.31
C ASP A 7 14.03 -4.10 3.03
N ALA A 8 14.88 -4.76 2.24
CA ALA A 8 14.81 -4.66 0.80
C ALA A 8 13.91 -5.82 0.33
N SER A 9 12.66 -5.87 0.82
CA SER A 9 11.70 -6.85 0.37
C SER A 9 11.33 -6.55 -1.08
N ASP A 10 11.89 -7.39 -1.94
CA ASP A 10 11.41 -7.76 -3.26
C ASP A 10 11.18 -6.60 -4.23
N SER A 11 12.11 -6.55 -5.18
CA SER A 11 11.86 -6.10 -6.53
C SER A 11 10.63 -6.82 -7.09
N VAL A 12 9.43 -6.30 -6.81
CA VAL A 12 8.18 -6.67 -7.47
C VAL A 12 8.30 -6.18 -8.91
N THR A 13 9.04 -6.94 -9.72
CA THR A 13 9.06 -6.97 -11.19
C THR A 13 9.11 -5.60 -11.86
N GLY A 14 10.29 -5.18 -12.35
CA GLY A 14 10.63 -3.86 -12.92
C GLY A 14 9.84 -3.35 -14.14
N ALA A 15 8.52 -3.51 -14.14
CA ALA A 15 7.59 -2.75 -14.93
C ALA A 15 7.45 -1.33 -14.33
N PRO A 16 7.21 -0.32 -15.16
CA PRO A 16 6.91 1.03 -14.70
C PRO A 16 5.59 1.08 -13.90
N ILE A 17 5.46 2.14 -13.11
CA ILE A 17 4.26 2.45 -12.33
C ILE A 17 3.14 2.87 -13.27
N ASP A 18 1.94 2.32 -13.05
CA ASP A 18 0.73 2.71 -13.79
C ASP A 18 0.04 3.87 -13.06
N PHE A 19 0.48 5.10 -13.34
CA PHE A 19 -0.11 6.30 -12.74
C PHE A 19 -1.56 6.51 -13.16
N ASN A 20 -1.96 6.09 -14.37
CA ASN A 20 -3.36 6.16 -14.80
C ASN A 20 -4.24 5.27 -13.92
N ARG A 21 -3.76 4.09 -13.53
CA ARG A 21 -4.46 3.22 -12.58
C ARG A 21 -4.53 3.84 -11.20
N LEU A 22 -3.44 4.43 -10.71
CA LEU A 22 -3.44 5.11 -9.41
C LEU A 22 -4.42 6.29 -9.39
N ASP A 23 -4.54 7.04 -10.49
CA ASP A 23 -5.50 8.14 -10.62
C ASP A 23 -6.96 7.66 -10.55
N ILE A 24 -7.30 6.56 -11.23
CA ILE A 24 -8.63 5.94 -11.12
C ILE A 24 -8.95 5.50 -9.68
N ILE A 25 -7.96 4.95 -8.97
CA ILE A 25 -8.14 4.55 -7.55
C ILE A 25 -8.34 5.80 -6.69
N HIS A 26 -7.55 6.85 -6.91
CA HIS A 26 -7.69 8.14 -6.26
C HIS A 26 -9.09 8.74 -6.48
N GLU A 27 -9.57 8.83 -7.72
CA GLU A 27 -10.92 9.32 -8.03
C GLU A 27 -11.99 8.52 -7.28
N ARG A 28 -11.86 7.18 -7.26
CA ARG A 28 -12.78 6.33 -6.52
C ARG A 28 -12.76 6.61 -5.02
N PHE A 29 -11.59 6.77 -4.42
CA PHE A 29 -11.45 7.00 -2.99
C PHE A 29 -11.84 8.43 -2.58
N ALA A 30 -11.62 9.41 -3.44
CA ALA A 30 -12.01 10.81 -3.21
C ALA A 30 -13.53 10.97 -3.08
N THR A 31 -14.32 10.03 -3.60
CA THR A 31 -15.78 10.01 -3.42
C THR A 31 -16.25 9.41 -2.10
N ASP A 32 -15.33 8.93 -1.25
CA ASP A 32 -15.63 8.15 -0.06
C ASP A 32 -15.23 8.90 1.23
N GLU A 33 -16.16 9.04 2.17
CA GLU A 33 -15.95 9.75 3.45
C GLU A 33 -14.99 9.02 4.41
N ARG A 34 -14.55 7.81 4.05
CA ARG A 34 -13.61 7.02 4.85
C ARG A 34 -12.20 7.61 4.90
N PHE A 35 -11.81 8.42 3.93
CA PHE A 35 -10.49 9.04 3.89
C PHE A 35 -10.58 10.51 4.29
N ALA A 36 -9.73 10.91 5.24
CA ALA A 36 -9.57 12.32 5.61
C ALA A 36 -8.63 13.05 4.66
N GLN A 37 -7.65 12.34 4.10
CA GLN A 37 -6.68 12.88 3.14
C GLN A 37 -6.28 11.78 2.16
N ILE A 38 -6.11 12.16 0.91
CA ILE A 38 -5.54 11.30 -0.12
C ILE A 38 -4.48 12.10 -0.85
N GLU A 39 -3.27 11.55 -0.92
CA GLU A 39 -2.09 12.19 -1.50
C GLU A 39 -1.56 11.32 -2.64
N VAL A 40 -1.54 11.92 -3.83
CA VAL A 40 -1.05 11.30 -5.06
C VAL A 40 0.42 11.64 -5.20
N GLN A 41 1.29 10.63 -5.32
CA GLN A 41 2.74 10.79 -5.53
C GLN A 41 3.40 11.70 -4.48
N PRO A 42 3.31 11.37 -3.18
CA PRO A 42 3.94 12.16 -2.13
C PRO A 42 5.46 12.23 -2.33
N GLU A 43 6.09 13.30 -1.86
CA GLU A 43 7.54 13.53 -2.03
C GLU A 43 8.40 12.39 -1.45
N PHE A 44 7.95 11.77 -0.36
CA PHE A 44 8.66 10.67 0.30
C PHE A 44 8.48 9.31 -0.41
N ALA A 45 7.46 9.16 -1.27
CA ALA A 45 7.14 7.93 -1.97
C ALA A 45 6.40 8.23 -3.28
N PRO A 46 7.08 8.78 -4.30
CA PRO A 46 6.45 9.30 -5.51
C PRO A 46 5.80 8.19 -6.37
N GLU A 47 6.11 6.92 -6.12
CA GLU A 47 5.45 5.79 -6.78
C GLU A 47 4.13 5.36 -6.13
N ARG A 48 3.69 6.02 -5.04
CA ARG A 48 2.54 5.58 -4.23
C ARG A 48 1.37 6.55 -4.28
N LEU A 49 0.19 5.99 -4.08
CA LEU A 49 -0.99 6.69 -3.61
C LEU A 49 -1.11 6.45 -2.09
N VAL A 50 -1.15 7.51 -1.29
CA VAL A 50 -1.22 7.41 0.18
C VAL A 50 -2.54 8.00 0.67
N CYS A 51 -3.32 7.20 1.39
CA CYS A 51 -4.64 7.56 1.87
C CYS A 51 -4.67 7.48 3.38
N VAL A 52 -4.97 8.59 4.06
CA VAL A 52 -5.13 8.62 5.51
C VAL A 52 -6.62 8.47 5.83
N TYR A 53 -6.94 7.48 6.66
CA TYR A 53 -8.30 7.23 7.08
C TYR A 53 -8.83 8.33 8.00
N ASN A 54 -10.14 8.50 8.01
CA ASN A 54 -10.83 9.35 8.95
C ASN A 54 -10.70 8.76 10.37
N PRO A 55 -10.08 9.47 11.33
CA PRO A 55 -9.84 8.95 12.68
C PRO A 55 -11.15 8.62 13.43
N ARG A 56 -12.29 9.16 13.00
CA ARG A 56 -13.61 8.83 13.56
C ARG A 56 -14.04 7.38 13.32
N LEU A 57 -13.41 6.68 12.38
CA LEU A 57 -13.69 5.28 12.09
C LEU A 57 -12.93 4.32 13.01
N TYR A 58 -12.01 4.83 13.81
CA TYR A 58 -11.10 4.04 14.65
C TYR A 58 -11.32 4.29 16.13
N LEU A 59 -10.88 3.32 16.94
CA LEU A 59 -10.78 3.49 18.39
C LEU A 59 -9.69 4.53 18.72
N ARG A 60 -9.80 5.19 19.89
CA ARG A 60 -8.83 6.22 20.32
C ARG A 60 -7.39 5.72 20.43
N SER A 61 -7.19 4.41 20.57
CA SER A 61 -5.87 3.79 20.61
C SER A 61 -5.13 3.82 19.28
N VAL A 62 -5.81 4.16 18.18
CA VAL A 62 -5.22 4.33 16.84
C VAL A 62 -5.03 5.82 16.59
N GLN A 63 -3.77 6.25 16.49
CA GLN A 63 -3.41 7.64 16.26
C GLN A 63 -3.48 8.01 14.78
N VAL A 64 -3.00 7.11 13.92
CA VAL A 64 -3.03 7.25 12.47
C VAL A 64 -3.34 5.89 11.87
N ALA A 65 -4.22 5.87 10.87
CA ALA A 65 -4.40 4.71 10.00
C ALA A 65 -4.22 5.17 8.55
N ARG A 66 -3.34 4.52 7.79
CA ARG A 66 -3.08 4.85 6.39
C ARG A 66 -3.03 3.63 5.49
N LEU A 67 -3.40 3.85 4.24
CA LEU A 67 -3.34 2.89 3.15
C LEU A 67 -2.41 3.42 2.06
N GLU A 68 -1.36 2.69 1.75
CA GLU A 68 -0.39 3.01 0.71
C GLU A 68 -0.56 2.01 -0.44
N ILE A 69 -0.69 2.50 -1.66
CA ILE A 69 -0.96 1.67 -2.84
C ILE A 69 0.07 1.97 -3.92
N VAL A 70 0.63 0.92 -4.50
CA VAL A 70 1.43 0.99 -5.73
C VAL A 70 0.86 -0.01 -6.74
N TRP A 71 0.80 0.42 -8.01
CA TRP A 71 0.30 -0.40 -9.11
C TRP A 71 1.26 -0.33 -10.29
N PHE A 72 1.52 -1.46 -10.92
CA PHE A 72 2.46 -1.60 -12.03
C PHE A 72 1.72 -1.86 -13.35
N GLU A 73 2.28 -1.43 -14.48
CA GLU A 73 1.67 -1.62 -15.81
C GLU A 73 1.48 -3.10 -16.18
N ASN A 74 2.26 -4.01 -15.59
CA ASN A 74 2.12 -5.45 -15.76
C ASN A 74 0.95 -6.07 -14.96
N GLY A 75 0.19 -5.24 -14.21
CA GLY A 75 -0.95 -5.67 -13.41
C GLY A 75 -0.59 -6.16 -12.00
N ASN A 76 0.69 -6.14 -11.62
CA ASN A 76 1.09 -6.38 -10.24
C ASN A 76 0.75 -5.15 -9.39
N PHE A 77 0.57 -5.37 -8.09
CA PHE A 77 0.32 -4.29 -7.13
C PHE A 77 0.79 -4.68 -5.74
N SER A 78 1.04 -3.66 -4.93
CA SER A 78 1.19 -3.80 -3.49
C SER A 78 0.26 -2.81 -2.79
N ILE A 79 -0.45 -3.29 -1.79
CA ILE A 79 -1.29 -2.50 -0.91
C ILE A 79 -0.76 -2.70 0.50
N HIS A 80 -0.34 -1.62 1.14
CA HIS A 80 0.17 -1.63 2.50
C HIS A 80 -0.76 -0.84 3.40
N TYR A 81 -1.27 -1.48 4.45
CA TYR A 81 -2.06 -0.88 5.49
C TYR A 81 -1.23 -0.77 6.76
N HIS A 82 -1.23 0.42 7.33
CA HIS A 82 -0.42 0.77 8.49
C HIS A 82 -1.24 1.54 9.52
N GLU A 83 -1.14 1.13 10.77
CA GLU A 83 -1.66 1.84 11.93
C GLU A 83 -0.54 2.22 12.89
N ASP A 84 -0.56 3.46 13.35
CA ASP A 84 0.20 3.93 14.51
C ASP A 84 -0.69 3.86 15.75
N HIS A 85 -0.25 3.15 16.78
CA HIS A 85 -0.90 3.05 18.09
C HIS A 85 -0.02 3.66 19.18
N GLU A 86 -0.60 3.92 20.36
CA GLU A 86 0.16 4.34 21.55
C GLU A 86 1.25 3.31 21.94
N ASP A 87 0.97 2.02 21.78
CA ASP A 87 1.83 0.92 22.24
C ASP A 87 2.62 0.22 21.12
N GLY A 88 2.53 0.69 19.86
CA GLY A 88 3.24 0.08 18.74
C GLY A 88 2.63 0.39 17.38
N THR A 89 3.05 -0.37 16.35
CA THR A 89 2.47 -0.28 15.00
C THR A 89 1.80 -1.58 14.61
N PHE A 90 0.86 -1.49 13.68
CA PHE A 90 0.24 -2.64 13.06
C PHE A 90 0.31 -2.51 11.55
N ASP A 91 0.91 -3.50 10.91
CA ASP A 91 1.24 -3.48 9.49
C ASP A 91 0.67 -4.73 8.80
N HIS A 92 -0.07 -4.52 7.71
CA HIS A 92 -0.59 -5.58 6.85
C HIS A 92 -0.37 -5.24 5.39
N ARG A 93 0.19 -6.19 4.64
CA ARG A 93 0.56 -6.01 3.24
C ARG A 93 -0.12 -7.06 2.37
N TRP A 94 -0.67 -6.62 1.25
CA TRP A 94 -1.25 -7.47 0.21
C TRP A 94 -0.54 -7.20 -1.11
N ASP A 95 0.26 -8.16 -1.56
CA ASP A 95 0.90 -8.13 -2.86
C ASP A 95 0.18 -9.09 -3.82
N ARG A 96 -0.05 -8.64 -5.06
CA ARG A 96 -0.34 -9.57 -6.14
C ARG A 96 0.97 -10.12 -6.68
N HIS A 97 1.36 -11.28 -6.18
CA HIS A 97 2.30 -12.13 -6.89
C HIS A 97 1.54 -13.11 -7.76
N PRO A 98 1.75 -13.13 -9.09
CA PRO A 98 1.32 -14.27 -9.87
C PRO A 98 2.08 -15.49 -9.32
N SER A 99 1.37 -16.40 -8.65
CA SER A 99 1.89 -17.74 -8.48
C SER A 99 1.99 -18.32 -9.88
N GLU A 100 3.21 -18.52 -10.36
CA GLU A 100 3.45 -19.42 -11.48
C GLU A 100 2.98 -20.81 -11.02
N ILE A 101 1.70 -21.11 -11.19
CA ILE A 101 1.22 -22.48 -11.18
C ILE A 101 1.75 -23.06 -12.49
N THR A 102 2.99 -23.52 -12.47
CA THR A 102 3.43 -24.49 -13.47
C THR A 102 2.55 -25.73 -13.29
N PRO A 103 1.76 -26.12 -14.30
CA PRO A 103 1.02 -27.37 -14.23
C PRO A 103 2.01 -28.52 -14.41
N HIS A 104 2.62 -28.99 -13.32
CA HIS A 104 3.25 -30.30 -13.28
C HIS A 104 2.23 -31.34 -12.79
N CYS A 105 1.11 -31.49 -13.48
CA CYS A 105 0.31 -32.71 -13.34
C CYS A 105 0.88 -33.74 -14.33
N ARG A 106 1.63 -34.70 -13.80
CA ARG A 106 1.98 -35.94 -14.48
C ARG A 106 1.27 -37.11 -13.80
#